data_AF-A0A1J3DCM4-F1
#
_entry.id   AF-A0A1J3DCM4-F1
#
_cell.length_a   1.000
_cell.length_b   1.000
_cell.length_c   1.000
_cell.angle_alpha   90.00
_cell.angle_beta   90.00
_cell.angle_gamma   90.00
#
_symmetry.space_group_name_H-M   'P 1'
#
loop_
_entity.id
_entity.type
_entity.pdbx_description
1 polymer ?
#
loop_
_entity_poly.entity_id
_entity_poly.type
_entity_poly.pdbx_seq_one_letter_code
_entity_poly.pdbx_strand_id
1 'polypeptide(L)' 'MLLRQRILQNDVRKAQKKIAEQNLKKAVKVATEVAESATSDGKTFCIVKLDVGLDLVAVREAALEVMEKKGMSIMLFST' A
#
# COMPACT_ATOMS: atom_id res chain seq x y z
N MET A 1 3.64 27.12 26.67
CA MET A 1 3.23 25.69 26.57
C MET A 1 2.52 25.36 25.25
N LEU A 2 1.53 26.15 24.82
CA LEU A 2 0.71 25.87 23.61
C LEU A 2 1.48 25.91 22.28
N LEU A 3 2.49 26.77 22.12
CA LEU A 3 3.25 26.87 20.86
C LEU A 3 4.06 25.58 20.57
N ARG A 4 4.72 25.03 21.59
CA ARG A 4 5.51 23.80 21.49
C ARG A 4 4.63 22.59 21.13
N GLN A 5 3.42 22.50 21.70
CA GLN A 5 2.47 21.44 21.35
C GLN A 5 2.06 21.49 19.88
N ARG A 6 1.79 22.68 19.32
CA ARG A 6 1.42 22.82 17.90
C ARG A 6 2.54 22.44 16.94
N ILE A 7 3.79 22.81 17.27
CA ILE A 7 4.96 22.45 16.45
C ILE A 7 5.09 20.93 16.39
N LEU A 8 5.06 20.26 17.54
CA LEU A 8 5.17 18.79 17.60
C LEU A 8 4.03 18.08 16.87
N GLN A 9 2.78 18.55 17.01
CA GLN A 9 1.66 18.00 16.25
C GLN A 9 1.84 18.16 14.74
N ASN A 10 2.42 19.27 14.29
CA ASN A 10 2.71 19.49 12.88
C ASN A 10 3.80 18.53 12.38
N ASP A 11 4.86 18.33 13.16
CA ASP A 11 5.94 17.40 12.81
C ASP A 11 5.44 15.96 12.71
N VAL A 12 4.56 15.54 13.64
CA VAL A 12 3.89 14.23 13.56
C VAL A 12 3.05 14.11 12.29
N ARG A 13 2.24 15.11 11.93
CA ARG A 13 1.44 15.09 10.69
C ARG A 13 2.32 15.00 9.44
N LYS A 14 3.42 15.74 9.40
CA LYS A 14 4.39 15.69 8.29
C LYS A 14 5.03 14.31 8.16
N ALA A 15 5.39 13.69 9.29
CA ALA A 15 5.93 12.33 9.30
C ALA A 15 4.89 11.31 8.80
N GLN A 16 3.66 11.39 9.30
CA GLN A 16 2.56 10.52 8.86
C GLN A 16 2.28 10.65 7.35
N LYS A 17 2.30 11.87 6.80
CA LYS A 17 2.13 12.07 5.35
C LYS A 17 3.23 11.38 4.53
N LYS A 18 4.49 11.48 4.97
CA LYS A 18 5.61 10.79 4.33
C LYS A 18 5.45 9.26 4.38
N ILE A 19 5.01 8.73 5.51
CA ILE A 19 4.74 7.30 5.68
C ILE A 19 3.63 6.85 4.73
N ALA A 20 2.52 7.59 4.63
CA ALA A 20 1.43 7.26 3.71
C ALA A 20 1.89 7.23 2.23
N GLU A 21 2.69 8.21 1.82
CA GLU A 21 3.26 8.24 0.45
C GLU A 21 4.20 7.05 0.18
N GLN A 22 4.99 6.62 1.18
CA GLN A 22 5.87 5.45 1.07
C GLN A 22 5.08 4.15 1.05
N ASN A 23 4.07 4.02 1.91
CA ASN A 23 3.19 2.85 1.99
C ASN A 23 2.48 2.61 0.67
N LEU A 24 1.91 3.66 0.06
CA LEU A 24 1.26 3.56 -1.24
C LEU A 24 2.22 3.02 -2.31
N LYS A 25 3.40 3.61 -2.44
CA LYS A 25 4.41 3.16 -3.43
C LYS A 25 4.84 1.71 -3.18
N LYS A 26 5.05 1.33 -1.92
CA LYS A 26 5.44 -0.02 -1.53
C LYS A 26 4.35 -1.03 -1.84
N ALA A 27 3.10 -0.73 -1.46
CA ALA A 27 1.95 -1.61 -1.66
C ALA A 27 1.72 -1.89 -3.15
N VAL A 28 1.68 -0.84 -3.97
CA VAL A 28 1.49 -0.95 -5.42
C VAL A 28 2.60 -1.76 -6.07
N LYS A 29 3.86 -1.49 -5.71
CA LYS A 29 5.01 -2.22 -6.25
C LYS A 29 4.93 -3.70 -5.95
N VAL A 30 4.78 -4.07 -4.67
CA VAL A 30 4.77 -5.48 -4.24
C VAL A 30 3.58 -6.22 -4.83
N ALA A 31 2.38 -5.63 -4.83
CA ALA A 31 1.20 -6.25 -5.42
C ALA A 31 1.39 -6.53 -6.92
N THR A 32 1.99 -5.58 -7.65
CA THR A 32 2.26 -5.72 -9.09
C THR A 32 3.29 -6.81 -9.38
N GLU A 33 4.41 -6.84 -8.65
CA GLU A 33 5.47 -7.85 -8.82
C GLU A 33 4.93 -9.27 -8.56
N VAL A 34 4.08 -9.44 -7.55
CA VAL A 34 3.46 -10.74 -7.26
C VAL A 34 2.42 -11.12 -8.31
N ALA A 35 1.62 -10.17 -8.80
CA ALA A 35 0.66 -10.42 -9.87
C ALA A 35 1.35 -10.81 -11.19
N GLU A 36 2.46 -10.16 -11.53
CA GLU A 36 3.29 -10.51 -12.69
C GLU A 36 3.87 -11.91 -12.56
N SER A 37 4.44 -12.24 -11.40
CA SER A 37 4.94 -13.59 -11.11
C SER A 37 3.83 -14.64 -11.22
N ALA A 38 2.65 -14.36 -10.66
CA ALA A 38 1.49 -15.24 -10.76
C ALA A 38 1.03 -15.43 -12.21
N THR A 39 1.12 -14.39 -13.04
CA THR A 39 0.79 -14.46 -14.47
C THR A 39 1.77 -15.36 -15.22
N SER A 40 3.08 -15.22 -14.94
CA SER A 40 4.12 -16.10 -15.50
C SER A 40 3.95 -17.56 -15.08
N ASP A 41 3.43 -17.81 -13.88
CA ASP A 41 3.06 -19.14 -13.39
C ASP A 41 1.74 -19.69 -13.99
N GLY A 42 1.05 -18.92 -14.83
CA GLY A 42 -0.24 -19.30 -15.42
C GLY A 42 -1.44 -19.20 -14.45
N LYS A 43 -1.28 -18.51 -13.32
CA LYS A 43 -2.34 -18.31 -12.32
C LYS A 43 -3.21 -17.12 -12.71
N THR A 44 -4.50 -17.22 -12.37
CA THR A 44 -5.51 -16.17 -12.61
C THR A 44 -5.78 -15.32 -11.36
N PHE A 45 -5.11 -15.61 -10.25
CA PHE A 45 -5.25 -14.89 -8.99
C PHE A 45 -3.91 -14.81 -8.24
N CYS A 46 -3.82 -13.85 -7.32
CA CYS A 46 -2.70 -13.74 -6.39
C CYS A 46 -3.15 -13.36 -4.98
N ILE A 47 -2.36 -13.78 -3.99
CA ILE A 47 -2.55 -13.44 -2.57
C ILE A 47 -1.24 -12.81 -2.09
N VAL A 48 -1.32 -11.62 -1.49
CA VAL A 48 -0.14 -10.84 -1.13
C VAL A 48 -0.26 -10.38 0.32
N LYS A 49 0.85 -10.51 1.06
CA LYS A 49 1.02 -9.87 2.37
C LYS A 49 1.82 -8.57 2.19
N LEU A 50 1.23 -7.47 2.62
CA LEU A 50 1.81 -6.14 2.63
C LEU A 50 2.23 -5.75 4.04
N ASP A 51 3.25 -4.90 4.11
CA ASP A 51 3.77 -4.32 5.34
C ASP A 51 3.59 -2.80 5.23
N VAL A 52 2.34 -2.38 5.42
CA VAL A 52 1.87 -0.99 5.34
C VAL A 52 0.95 -0.61 6.50
N GLY A 53 0.83 -1.47 7.53
CA GLY A 53 0.01 -1.21 8.70
C GLY A 53 -1.47 -1.05 8.37
N LEU A 54 -2.09 -0.06 9.01
CA LEU A 54 -3.51 0.29 8.86
C LEU A 54 -3.78 1.28 7.72
N ASP A 55 -2.85 1.44 6.78
CA ASP A 55 -3.03 2.33 5.62
C ASP A 55 -3.96 1.69 4.58
N LEU A 56 -5.28 1.78 4.84
CA LEU A 56 -6.30 1.23 3.94
C LEU A 56 -6.25 1.86 2.54
N VAL A 57 -5.78 3.11 2.41
CA VAL A 57 -5.67 3.77 1.10
C VAL A 57 -4.60 3.06 0.28
N ALA A 58 -3.41 2.83 0.86
CA ALA A 58 -2.35 2.08 0.20
C ALA A 58 -2.80 0.67 -0.22
N VAL A 59 -3.50 -0.05 0.65
CA VAL A 59 -4.04 -1.39 0.34
C VAL A 59 -5.06 -1.34 -0.80
N ARG A 60 -6.02 -0.42 -0.73
CA ARG A 60 -7.07 -0.27 -1.75
C ARG A 60 -6.48 0.04 -3.12
N GLU A 61 -5.59 1.03 -3.20
CA GLU A 61 -4.98 1.44 -4.48
C GLU A 61 -4.12 0.34 -5.08
N ALA A 62 -3.40 -0.43 -4.26
CA ALA A 62 -2.65 -1.59 -4.73
C ALA A 62 -3.58 -2.68 -5.29
N ALA A 63 -4.76 -2.89 -4.69
CA ALA A 63 -5.74 -3.84 -5.21
C ALA A 63 -6.30 -3.38 -6.57
N LEU A 64 -6.69 -2.10 -6.67
CA LEU A 64 -7.21 -1.53 -7.90
C LEU A 64 -6.18 -1.56 -9.02
N GLU A 65 -4.92 -1.24 -8.75
CA GLU A 65 -3.84 -1.30 -9.75
C GLU A 65 -3.77 -2.69 -10.41
N VAL A 66 -3.79 -3.75 -9.60
CA VAL A 66 -3.72 -5.13 -10.12
C VAL A 66 -5.01 -5.52 -10.85
N MET A 67 -6.18 -5.20 -10.26
CA MET A 67 -7.46 -5.55 -10.87
C MET A 67 -7.69 -4.85 -12.21
N GLU A 68 -7.42 -3.55 -12.28
CA GLU A 68 -7.71 -2.72 -13.47
C GLU A 68 -6.63 -2.89 -14.55
N LYS A 69 -5.34 -2.89 -14.19
CA LYS A 69 -4.26 -2.93 -15.19
C LYS A 69 -3.83 -4.32 -15.61
N LYS A 70 -4.01 -5.33 -14.74
CA LYS A 70 -3.62 -6.72 -15.03
C LYS A 70 -4.82 -7.64 -15.23
N GLY A 71 -6.04 -7.21 -14.88
CA GLY A 71 -7.24 -8.04 -15.01
C GLY A 71 -7.24 -9.27 -14.10
N MET A 72 -6.45 -9.23 -13.01
CA MET A 72 -6.23 -10.39 -12.13
C MET A 72 -6.99 -10.22 -10.81
N SER A 73 -7.58 -11.31 -10.31
CA SER A 73 -8.16 -11.33 -8.97
C SER A 73 -7.07 -11.29 -7.90
N ILE A 74 -7.22 -10.44 -6.88
CA ILE A 74 -6.20 -10.25 -5.84
C ILE A 74 -6.82 -10.23 -4.44
N MET A 75 -6.13 -10.85 -3.49
CA MET A 75 -6.38 -10.71 -2.05
C MET A 75 -5.15 -10.13 -1.35
N LEU A 76 -5.35 -9.06 -0.58
CA LEU A 76 -4.29 -8.36 0.13
C LEU A 76 -4.51 -8.46 1.64
N PHE A 77 -3.46 -8.87 2.36
CA PHE A 77 -3.38 -8.76 3.82
C PHE A 77 -2.35 -7.69 4.17
N SER A 78 -2.63 -6.83 5.15
CA SER A 78 -1.63 -5.90 5.68
C SER A 78 -1.35 -6.21 7.15
N THR A 79 -0.08 -6.10 7.53
CA THR A 79 0.37 -6.06 8.93
C THR A 79 0.91 -4.68 9.27
#